data_AF-A0A7K0ZBD1-F1
#
_entry.id   AF-A0A7K0ZBD1-F1
#
_cell.length_a   1.000
_cell.length_b   1.000
_cell.length_c   1.000
_cell.angle_alpha   90.00
_cell.angle_beta   90.00
_cell.angle_gamma   90.00
#
_symmetry.space_group_name_H-M   'P 1'
#
loop_
_entity.id
_entity.type
_entity.pdbx_description
1 polymer ?
#
loop_
_entity_poly.entity_id
_entity_poly.type
_entity_poly.pdbx_seq_one_letter_code
_entity_poly.pdbx_strand_id
1 'polypeptide(L)'
;STYSIGQYTDRVREAAKPHDIEVVQVDSWARDEAFIKFLATDIRAKLATLPERTKVLFTAHSLPQRIIDAGDPYPDELRATAELVAAKAGLTRWSQWSIAWQSAGRTPEPWIGPDILAVIDQFATTQSTDETVDGVLVCACGFVADHLEVLFDLDIEASHRAASHNMAFARTQCVNSDTSVMAALASLVAAL
;
A
#
# COMPACT_ATOMS: atom_id res chain seq x y z
N SER A 1 -7.08 0.50 -10.23
CA SER A 1 -6.76 1.55 -11.22
C SER A 1 -7.17 1.13 -12.62
N THR A 2 -7.75 2.07 -13.36
CA THR A 2 -8.13 1.96 -14.78
C THR A 2 -6.92 1.69 -15.67
N TYR A 3 -5.75 2.22 -15.33
CA TYR A 3 -4.51 2.03 -16.08
C TYR A 3 -3.74 0.75 -15.73
N SER A 4 -4.27 -0.06 -14.81
CA SER A 4 -3.78 -1.40 -14.50
C SER A 4 -4.87 -2.42 -14.80
N ILE A 5 -5.72 -2.75 -13.82
CA ILE A 5 -6.79 -3.75 -13.93
C ILE A 5 -7.65 -3.50 -15.18
N GLY A 6 -8.08 -2.25 -15.42
CA GLY A 6 -8.90 -1.89 -16.59
C GLY A 6 -8.24 -2.27 -17.92
N GLN A 7 -6.97 -1.91 -18.12
CA GLN A 7 -6.23 -2.26 -19.33
C GLN A 7 -6.02 -3.78 -19.50
N TYR A 8 -5.77 -4.50 -18.40
CA TYR A 8 -5.66 -5.96 -18.46
C TYR A 8 -6.99 -6.60 -18.87
N THR A 9 -8.09 -6.17 -18.26
CA THR A 9 -9.44 -6.65 -18.57
C THR A 9 -9.80 -6.38 -20.03
N ASP A 10 -9.56 -5.17 -20.52
CA ASP A 10 -9.87 -4.82 -21.92
C ASP A 10 -9.09 -5.71 -22.88
N ARG A 11 -7.79 -5.92 -22.64
CA ARG A 11 -6.96 -6.81 -23.45
C ARG A 11 -7.44 -8.25 -23.42
N VAL A 12 -7.82 -8.77 -22.25
CA VAL A 12 -8.34 -10.14 -22.11
C VAL A 12 -9.67 -10.28 -22.86
N ARG A 13 -10.58 -9.32 -22.72
CA ARG A 13 -11.87 -9.32 -23.45
C ARG A 13 -11.67 -9.25 -24.95
N GLU A 14 -10.83 -8.35 -25.45
CA GLU A 14 -10.53 -8.27 -26.89
C GLU A 14 -9.93 -9.58 -27.43
N ALA A 15 -9.03 -10.20 -26.68
CA ALA A 15 -8.44 -11.49 -27.07
C ALA A 15 -9.45 -12.65 -27.01
N ALA A 16 -10.44 -12.60 -26.11
CA ALA A 16 -11.44 -13.65 -25.94
C ALA A 16 -12.55 -13.61 -27.03
N LYS A 17 -12.89 -12.42 -27.55
CA LYS A 17 -13.98 -12.22 -28.52
C LYS A 17 -13.96 -13.18 -29.74
N PRO A 18 -12.83 -13.42 -30.43
CA PRO A 18 -12.81 -14.30 -31.59
C PRO A 18 -13.03 -15.79 -31.27
N HIS A 19 -12.96 -16.15 -29.98
CA HIS A 19 -13.02 -17.52 -29.49
C HIS A 19 -14.33 -17.85 -28.78
N ASP A 20 -15.29 -16.90 -28.73
CA ASP A 20 -16.57 -17.07 -28.02
C ASP A 20 -16.39 -17.46 -26.54
N ILE A 21 -15.33 -16.93 -25.91
CA ILE A 21 -15.05 -17.15 -24.48
C ILE A 21 -15.67 -16.02 -23.67
N GLU A 22 -16.54 -16.37 -22.73
CA GLU A 22 -17.07 -15.43 -21.75
C GLU A 22 -16.00 -15.05 -20.71
N VAL A 23 -15.87 -13.76 -20.43
CA VAL A 23 -14.91 -13.23 -19.45
C VAL A 23 -15.67 -12.56 -18.30
N VAL A 24 -15.65 -13.20 -17.14
CA VAL A 24 -16.12 -12.65 -15.87
C VAL A 24 -14.92 -12.17 -15.05
N GLN A 25 -15.06 -11.04 -14.36
CA GLN A 25 -13.96 -10.45 -13.57
C GLN A 25 -14.40 -10.20 -12.13
N VAL A 26 -13.42 -10.26 -11.22
CA VAL A 26 -13.52 -9.64 -9.89
C VAL A 26 -12.97 -8.22 -10.03
N ASP A 27 -13.83 -7.21 -9.94
CA ASP A 27 -13.46 -5.81 -10.16
C ASP A 27 -12.48 -5.27 -9.10
N SER A 28 -12.70 -5.64 -7.83
CA SER A 28 -11.87 -5.23 -6.70
C SER A 28 -12.05 -6.17 -5.52
N TRP A 29 -10.98 -6.32 -4.74
CA TRP A 29 -10.96 -7.08 -3.49
C TRP A 29 -10.20 -6.33 -2.39
N ALA A 30 -10.04 -5.00 -2.54
CA ALA A 30 -9.32 -4.14 -1.60
C ALA A 30 -9.82 -4.24 -0.15
N ARG A 31 -11.11 -4.60 0.02
CA ARG A 31 -11.77 -4.73 1.32
C ARG A 31 -11.95 -6.18 1.80
N ASP A 32 -11.26 -7.13 1.18
CA ASP A 32 -11.32 -8.54 1.57
C ASP A 32 -10.86 -8.73 3.03
N GLU A 33 -11.62 -9.50 3.82
CA GLU A 33 -11.35 -9.64 5.25
C GLU A 33 -10.03 -10.39 5.52
N ALA A 34 -9.68 -11.40 4.72
CA ALA A 34 -8.45 -12.15 4.92
C ALA A 34 -7.24 -11.27 4.64
N PHE A 35 -7.30 -10.45 3.58
CA PHE A 35 -6.26 -9.47 3.27
C PHE A 35 -6.08 -8.42 4.37
N ILE A 36 -7.18 -7.84 4.86
CA ILE A 36 -7.15 -6.86 5.96
C ILE A 36 -6.56 -7.49 7.23
N LYS A 37 -6.99 -8.71 7.56
CA LYS A 37 -6.53 -9.44 8.75
C LYS A 37 -5.04 -9.79 8.65
N PHE A 38 -4.56 -10.19 7.48
CA PHE A 38 -3.17 -10.48 7.21
C PHE A 38 -2.29 -9.26 7.54
N LEU A 39 -2.59 -8.12 6.92
CA LEU A 39 -1.83 -6.88 7.11
C LEU A 39 -1.89 -6.39 8.56
N ALA A 40 -3.08 -6.35 9.17
CA ALA A 40 -3.25 -5.89 10.54
C ALA A 40 -2.51 -6.76 11.56
N THR A 41 -2.40 -8.07 11.30
CA THR A 41 -1.68 -8.99 12.18
C THR A 41 -0.18 -8.75 12.14
N ASP A 42 0.40 -8.59 10.95
CA ASP A 42 1.82 -8.29 10.82
C ASP A 42 2.16 -6.89 11.38
N ILE A 43 1.31 -5.88 11.14
CA ILE A 43 1.47 -4.55 11.75
C ILE A 43 1.59 -4.64 13.27
N ARG A 44 0.66 -5.33 13.95
CA ARG A 44 0.72 -5.48 15.41
C ARG A 44 1.98 -6.20 15.85
N ALA A 45 2.39 -7.24 15.13
CA ALA A 45 3.60 -8.00 15.46
C ALA A 45 4.87 -7.14 15.33
N LYS A 46 4.98 -6.33 14.28
CA LYS A 46 6.12 -5.42 14.07
C LYS A 46 6.13 -4.29 15.10
N LEU A 47 5.00 -3.65 15.35
CA LEU A 47 4.88 -2.57 16.34
C LEU A 47 5.29 -3.01 17.75
N ALA A 48 5.04 -4.26 18.12
CA ALA A 48 5.49 -4.81 19.41
C ALA A 48 7.02 -4.85 19.59
N THR A 49 7.78 -4.71 18.50
CA THR A 49 9.26 -4.73 18.50
C THR A 49 9.88 -3.37 18.18
N LEU A 50 9.06 -2.39 17.79
CA LEU A 50 9.49 -1.05 17.42
C LEU A 50 9.28 -0.07 18.59
N PRO A 51 9.90 1.13 18.55
CA PRO A 51 9.63 2.17 19.53
C PRO A 51 8.14 2.51 19.64
N GLU A 52 7.68 2.88 20.83
CA GLU A 52 6.27 3.23 21.09
C GLU A 52 5.76 4.34 20.15
N ARG A 53 6.61 5.34 19.87
CA ARG A 53 6.30 6.47 18.98
C ARG A 53 6.60 6.15 17.50
N THR A 54 6.16 4.97 17.05
CA THR A 54 6.28 4.55 15.65
C THR A 54 5.03 4.96 14.85
N LYS A 55 5.23 5.60 13.69
CA LYS A 55 4.16 5.89 12.71
C LYS A 55 4.06 4.78 11.67
N VAL A 56 2.84 4.42 11.29
CA VAL A 56 2.58 3.49 10.20
C VAL A 56 2.35 4.25 8.89
N LEU A 57 3.07 3.89 7.83
CA LEU A 57 2.88 4.44 6.49
C LEU A 57 2.25 3.38 5.58
N PHE A 58 1.01 3.59 5.17
CA PHE A 58 0.39 2.78 4.12
C PHE A 58 0.85 3.28 2.77
N THR A 59 1.45 2.40 1.96
CA THR A 59 2.04 2.80 0.68
C THR A 59 1.52 2.02 -0.51
N ALA A 60 1.62 2.69 -1.66
CA ALA A 60 1.33 2.15 -2.98
C ALA A 60 2.14 2.91 -4.04
N HIS A 61 2.21 2.35 -5.26
CA HIS A 61 2.84 3.03 -6.39
C HIS A 61 2.14 4.36 -6.69
N SER A 62 2.91 5.42 -6.93
CA SER A 62 2.35 6.70 -7.36
C SER A 62 1.77 6.60 -8.79
N LEU A 63 0.88 7.50 -9.17
CA LEU A 63 0.35 7.60 -10.53
C LEU A 63 0.51 9.04 -11.03
N PRO A 64 0.67 9.26 -12.34
CA PRO A 64 0.54 10.58 -12.92
C PRO A 64 -0.77 11.25 -12.49
N GLN A 65 -0.70 12.52 -12.08
CA GLN A 65 -1.83 13.27 -11.52
C GLN A 65 -3.05 13.25 -12.45
N ARG A 66 -2.83 13.34 -13.77
CA ARG A 66 -3.89 13.28 -14.80
C ARG A 66 -4.76 12.03 -14.72
N ILE A 67 -4.23 10.90 -14.21
CA ILE A 67 -5.00 9.66 -14.06
C ILE A 67 -6.04 9.83 -12.95
N ILE A 68 -5.65 10.50 -11.86
CA ILE A 68 -6.55 10.79 -10.75
C ILE A 68 -7.57 11.87 -11.14
N ASP A 69 -7.13 12.89 -11.89
CA ASP A 69 -8.03 13.93 -12.40
C ASP A 69 -9.11 13.35 -13.34
N ALA A 70 -8.84 12.19 -13.95
CA ALA A 70 -9.79 11.43 -14.76
C ALA A 70 -10.74 10.53 -13.93
N GLY A 71 -10.67 10.57 -12.60
CA GLY A 71 -11.57 9.84 -11.69
C GLY A 71 -11.15 8.41 -11.39
N ASP A 72 -9.85 8.08 -11.45
CA ASP A 72 -9.37 6.73 -11.11
C ASP A 72 -9.63 6.41 -9.62
N PRO A 73 -10.24 5.25 -9.29
CA PRO A 73 -10.64 4.91 -7.92
C PRO A 73 -9.45 4.54 -7.01
N TYR A 74 -8.24 4.38 -7.56
CA TYR A 74 -7.10 3.81 -6.86
C TYR A 74 -6.71 4.50 -5.55
N PRO A 75 -6.67 5.84 -5.44
CA PRO A 75 -6.39 6.51 -4.17
C PRO A 75 -7.46 6.25 -3.10
N ASP A 76 -8.72 6.16 -3.50
CA ASP A 76 -9.82 5.91 -2.58
C ASP A 76 -9.86 4.44 -2.13
N GLU A 77 -9.50 3.49 -3.01
CA GLU A 77 -9.32 2.09 -2.64
C GLU A 77 -8.15 1.91 -1.67
N LEU A 78 -6.99 2.52 -1.94
CA LEU A 78 -5.85 2.50 -1.02
C LEU A 78 -6.25 3.06 0.35
N ARG A 79 -6.96 4.20 0.36
CA ARG A 79 -7.45 4.80 1.61
C ARG A 79 -8.42 3.87 2.35
N ALA A 80 -9.35 3.24 1.64
CA ALA A 80 -10.29 2.30 2.25
C ALA A 80 -9.57 1.10 2.87
N THR A 81 -8.56 0.54 2.19
CA THR A 81 -7.71 -0.53 2.74
C THR A 81 -6.97 -0.04 3.99
N ALA A 82 -6.33 1.13 3.93
CA ALA A 82 -5.59 1.70 5.05
C ALA A 82 -6.49 1.94 6.27
N GLU A 83 -7.69 2.48 6.08
CA GLU A 83 -8.66 2.72 7.17
C GLU A 83 -9.10 1.40 7.83
N LEU A 84 -9.41 0.36 7.04
CA LEU A 84 -9.83 -0.93 7.55
C LEU A 84 -8.70 -1.67 8.26
N VAL A 85 -7.49 -1.65 7.70
CA VAL A 85 -6.30 -2.27 8.32
C VAL A 85 -5.93 -1.54 9.59
N ALA A 86 -5.90 -0.20 9.59
CA ALA A 86 -5.63 0.60 10.78
C ALA A 86 -6.63 0.32 11.90
N ALA A 87 -7.94 0.30 11.58
CA ALA A 87 -8.97 -0.04 12.56
C ALA A 87 -8.78 -1.45 13.13
N LYS A 88 -8.51 -2.45 12.27
CA LYS A 88 -8.27 -3.85 12.70
C LYS A 88 -6.97 -3.99 13.50
N ALA A 89 -5.96 -3.15 13.25
CA ALA A 89 -4.70 -3.11 13.98
C ALA A 89 -4.78 -2.32 15.31
N GLY A 90 -5.86 -1.57 15.54
CA GLY A 90 -6.03 -0.73 16.74
C GLY A 90 -5.32 0.61 16.65
N LEU A 91 -5.07 1.12 15.44
CA LEU A 91 -4.39 2.40 15.22
C LEU A 91 -5.40 3.55 15.20
N THR A 92 -5.14 4.60 15.99
CA THR A 92 -5.90 5.85 15.94
C THR A 92 -5.52 6.70 14.72
N ARG A 93 -6.53 7.25 14.05
CA ARG A 93 -6.38 8.00 12.79
C ARG A 93 -5.47 9.23 12.94
N TRP A 94 -4.61 9.47 11.95
CA TRP A 94 -3.67 10.62 11.84
C TRP A 94 -2.56 10.68 12.91
N SER A 95 -2.85 10.31 14.15
CA SER A 95 -1.86 10.26 15.23
C SER A 95 -0.96 9.03 15.13
N GLN A 96 -1.36 7.96 14.45
CA GLN A 96 -0.53 6.75 14.34
C GLN A 96 -0.26 6.29 12.91
N TRP A 97 -0.95 6.82 11.90
CA TRP A 97 -0.72 6.42 10.53
C TRP A 97 -1.03 7.51 9.49
N SER A 98 -0.39 7.37 8.32
CA SER A 98 -0.57 8.21 7.12
C SER A 98 -0.48 7.38 5.85
N ILE A 99 -0.88 7.97 4.72
CA ILE A 99 -0.65 7.41 3.37
C ILE A 99 0.56 8.12 2.75
N ALA A 100 1.40 7.36 2.07
CA ALA A 100 2.47 7.88 1.24
C ALA A 100 2.54 7.11 -0.08
N TRP A 101 3.12 7.74 -1.10
CA TRP A 101 3.29 7.14 -2.42
C TRP A 101 4.76 6.89 -2.67
N GLN A 102 5.07 5.87 -3.46
CA GLN A 102 6.44 5.51 -3.84
C GLN A 102 6.56 5.39 -5.36
N SER A 103 7.80 5.30 -5.85
CA SER A 103 8.06 4.97 -7.26
C SER A 103 7.49 5.97 -8.28
N ALA A 104 7.39 7.25 -7.90
CA ALA A 104 6.98 8.28 -8.85
C ALA A 104 7.96 8.36 -10.02
N GLY A 105 7.45 8.34 -11.25
CA GLY A 105 8.27 8.36 -12.45
C GLY A 105 9.06 9.66 -12.61
N ARG A 106 10.27 9.56 -13.19
CA ARG A 106 11.15 10.71 -13.50
C ARG A 106 10.70 11.42 -14.77
N THR A 107 9.49 11.96 -14.75
CA THR A 107 8.85 12.66 -15.87
C THR A 107 8.57 14.13 -15.52
N PRO A 108 8.41 15.03 -16.51
CA PRO A 108 8.00 16.41 -16.25
C PRO A 108 6.58 16.54 -15.69
N GLU A 109 5.69 15.59 -15.97
CA GLU A 109 4.33 15.61 -15.43
C GLU A 109 4.32 15.33 -13.92
N PRO A 110 3.42 15.96 -13.14
CA PRO A 110 3.31 15.70 -11.72
C PRO A 110 2.72 14.31 -11.44
N TRP A 111 3.19 13.70 -10.37
CA TRP A 111 2.72 12.43 -9.83
C TRP A 111 2.07 12.66 -8.47
N ILE A 112 1.15 11.78 -8.09
CA ILE A 112 0.44 11.93 -6.81
C ILE A 112 1.39 11.72 -5.63
N GLY A 113 1.19 12.56 -4.61
CA GLY A 113 1.99 12.57 -3.40
C GLY A 113 1.13 12.57 -2.14
N PRO A 114 1.78 12.65 -0.96
CA PRO A 114 3.22 12.89 -0.78
C PRO A 114 4.08 11.66 -1.07
N ASP A 115 5.32 11.88 -1.52
CA ASP A 115 6.34 10.83 -1.67
C ASP A 115 6.78 10.31 -0.28
N ILE A 116 7.03 9.01 -0.16
CA ILE A 116 7.43 8.38 1.11
C ILE A 116 8.66 9.02 1.73
N LEU A 117 9.68 9.38 0.96
CA LEU A 117 10.88 9.99 1.51
C LEU A 117 10.57 11.38 2.08
N ALA A 118 9.68 12.13 1.41
CA ALA A 118 9.21 13.42 1.90
C ALA A 118 8.37 13.28 3.19
N VAL A 119 7.57 12.22 3.32
CA VAL A 119 6.82 11.95 4.57
C VAL A 119 7.76 11.59 5.72
N ILE A 120 8.81 10.78 5.45
CA ILE A 120 9.83 10.46 6.46
C ILE A 120 10.59 11.73 6.89
N ASP A 121 10.98 12.58 5.92
CA ASP A 121 11.60 13.88 6.21
C ASP A 121 10.67 14.76 7.06
N GLN A 122 9.37 14.78 6.76
CA GLN A 122 8.38 15.54 7.54
C GLN A 122 8.32 15.05 8.99
N PHE A 123 8.25 13.72 9.22
CA PHE A 123 8.26 13.15 10.56
C PHE A 123 9.52 13.49 11.35
N ALA A 124 10.65 13.71 10.69
CA ALA A 124 11.90 14.09 11.37
C ALA A 124 11.87 15.54 11.87
N THR A 125 11.06 16.39 11.23
CA THR A 125 10.90 17.79 11.61
C THR A 125 9.85 18.02 12.70
N THR A 126 8.97 17.05 12.96
CA THR A 126 8.05 17.09 14.11
C THR A 126 8.80 16.73 15.39
N GLN A 127 9.42 17.74 16.03
CA GLN A 127 10.29 17.58 17.21
C GLN A 127 9.67 18.08 18.54
N SER A 128 8.37 18.34 18.60
CA SER A 128 7.71 18.57 19.90
C SER A 128 7.74 17.27 20.71
N THR A 129 7.88 17.36 22.04
CA THR A 129 8.03 16.17 22.91
C THR A 129 6.86 15.19 22.77
N ASP A 130 5.67 15.70 22.45
CA ASP A 130 4.43 14.94 22.32
C ASP A 130 4.15 14.46 20.88
N GLU A 131 4.95 14.89 19.89
CA GLU A 131 4.79 14.51 18.47
C GLU A 131 6.04 13.89 17.85
N THR A 132 7.10 13.69 18.64
CA THR A 132 8.34 13.08 18.16
C THR A 132 8.05 11.69 17.60
N VAL A 133 8.59 11.39 16.41
CA VAL A 133 8.49 10.09 15.75
C VAL A 133 9.83 9.37 15.87
N ASP A 134 9.86 8.26 16.59
CA ASP A 134 11.08 7.46 16.81
C ASP A 134 11.21 6.30 15.82
N GLY A 135 10.14 6.02 15.06
CA GLY A 135 10.11 4.90 14.14
C GLY A 135 9.09 5.04 13.03
N VAL A 136 9.35 4.34 11.93
CA VAL A 136 8.46 4.23 10.77
C VAL A 136 8.26 2.76 10.44
N LEU A 137 7.00 2.33 10.41
CA LEU A 137 6.58 1.02 9.92
C LEU A 137 5.86 1.19 8.57
N VAL A 138 6.45 0.71 7.49
CA VAL A 138 5.83 0.76 6.17
C VAL A 138 4.93 -0.46 5.94
N CYS A 139 3.69 -0.23 5.56
CA CYS A 139 2.74 -1.23 5.11
C CYS A 139 2.48 -1.06 3.61
N ALA A 140 3.19 -1.82 2.78
CA ALA A 140 3.10 -1.77 1.31
C ALA A 140 1.83 -2.44 0.75
N CYS A 141 0.66 -2.03 1.25
CA CYS A 141 -0.64 -2.64 0.94
C CYS A 141 -1.16 -2.38 -0.48
N GLY A 142 -0.49 -1.50 -1.25
CA GLY A 142 -0.72 -1.36 -2.69
C GLY A 142 -0.17 -2.50 -3.54
N PHE A 143 0.56 -3.45 -2.94
CA PHE A 143 1.20 -4.57 -3.63
C PHE A 143 0.93 -5.89 -2.91
N VAL A 144 0.97 -6.99 -3.69
CA VAL A 144 0.70 -8.34 -3.17
C VAL A 144 1.94 -9.22 -3.13
N ALA A 145 3.01 -8.87 -3.83
CA ALA A 145 4.24 -9.66 -3.85
C ALA A 145 5.43 -8.73 -3.66
N ASP A 146 6.55 -9.27 -3.16
CA ASP A 146 7.80 -8.53 -3.21
C ASP A 146 8.26 -8.41 -4.68
N HIS A 147 8.68 -7.21 -5.07
CA HIS A 147 9.30 -6.88 -6.35
C HIS A 147 10.29 -5.74 -6.15
N LEU A 148 10.90 -5.27 -7.24
CA LEU A 148 11.95 -4.25 -7.19
C LEU A 148 11.54 -3.02 -6.39
N GLU A 149 10.37 -2.44 -6.63
CA GLU A 149 9.93 -1.21 -5.95
C GLU A 149 9.64 -1.42 -4.46
N VAL A 150 9.27 -2.65 -4.05
CA VAL A 150 9.13 -2.96 -2.63
C VAL A 150 10.51 -3.15 -1.99
N LEU A 151 11.36 -4.00 -2.57
CA LEU A 151 12.66 -4.36 -2.01
C LEU A 151 13.70 -3.25 -2.09
N PHE A 152 13.63 -2.40 -3.11
CA PHE A 152 14.57 -1.30 -3.32
C PHE A 152 14.04 -0.02 -2.67
N ASP A 153 12.90 0.50 -3.12
CA ASP A 153 12.42 1.81 -2.65
C ASP A 153 12.13 1.81 -1.15
N LEU A 154 11.70 0.67 -0.58
CA LEU A 154 11.38 0.59 0.85
C LEU A 154 12.54 0.05 1.67
N ASP A 155 13.03 -1.15 1.36
CA ASP A 155 14.04 -1.80 2.21
C ASP A 155 15.44 -1.20 2.06
N ILE A 156 15.68 -0.39 1.00
CA ILE A 156 16.94 0.34 0.79
C ILE A 156 16.71 1.85 0.92
N GLU A 157 15.89 2.48 0.07
CA GLU A 157 15.84 3.95 0.06
C GLU A 157 15.13 4.53 1.28
N ALA A 158 13.90 4.07 1.57
CA ALA A 158 13.14 4.55 2.73
C ALA A 158 13.80 4.16 4.06
N SER A 159 14.37 2.95 4.14
CA SER A 159 15.10 2.49 5.33
C SER A 159 16.33 3.34 5.62
N HIS A 160 17.15 3.65 4.60
CA HIS A 160 18.28 4.55 4.74
C HIS A 160 17.85 5.98 5.08
N ARG A 161 16.74 6.44 4.51
CA ARG A 161 16.18 7.76 4.83
C ARG A 161 15.76 7.86 6.29
N ALA A 162 15.04 6.87 6.81
CA ALA A 162 14.67 6.80 8.22
C ALA A 162 15.91 6.74 9.13
N ALA A 163 16.91 5.93 8.76
CA ALA A 163 18.16 5.83 9.49
C ALA A 163 18.92 7.18 9.56
N SER A 164 18.90 7.97 8.49
CA SER A 164 19.53 9.31 8.47
C SER A 164 18.91 10.29 9.47
N HIS A 165 17.69 10.03 9.92
CA HIS A 165 16.96 10.79 10.93
C HIS A 165 16.93 10.11 12.30
N ASN A 166 17.72 9.04 12.50
CA ASN A 166 17.74 8.21 13.71
C ASN A 166 16.38 7.56 14.06
N MET A 167 15.55 7.27 13.06
CA MET A 167 14.29 6.55 13.24
C MET A 167 14.50 5.05 13.03
N ALA A 168 13.88 4.24 13.88
CA ALA A 168 13.73 2.81 13.62
C ALA A 168 12.91 2.61 12.34
N PHE A 169 13.22 1.57 11.58
CA PHE A 169 12.50 1.24 10.35
C PHE A 169 12.13 -0.22 10.30
N ALA A 170 10.91 -0.51 9.85
CA ALA A 170 10.51 -1.85 9.42
C ALA A 170 9.48 -1.76 8.30
N ARG A 171 9.27 -2.87 7.62
CA ARG A 171 8.21 -3.05 6.64
C ARG A 171 7.40 -4.32 6.96
N THR A 172 6.11 -4.30 6.64
CA THR A 172 5.28 -5.50 6.66
C THR A 172 5.64 -6.42 5.49
N GLN A 173 5.43 -7.72 5.66
CA GLN A 173 5.53 -8.67 4.55
C GLN A 173 4.47 -8.36 3.47
N CYS A 174 4.83 -8.58 2.21
CA CYS A 174 3.86 -8.70 1.13
C CYS A 174 3.08 -10.02 1.28
N VAL A 175 1.89 -10.10 0.67
CA VAL A 175 1.06 -11.31 0.70
C VAL A 175 1.83 -12.54 0.21
N ASN A 176 2.59 -12.39 -0.87
CA ASN A 176 3.38 -13.43 -1.53
C ASN A 176 2.55 -14.71 -1.75
N SER A 177 2.75 -15.72 -0.90
CA SER A 177 2.07 -17.02 -0.96
C SER A 177 1.27 -17.33 0.31
N ASP A 178 0.84 -16.30 1.05
CA ASP A 178 0.05 -16.48 2.26
C ASP A 178 -1.22 -17.32 1.97
N THR A 179 -1.28 -18.47 2.61
CA THR A 179 -2.34 -19.46 2.37
C THR A 179 -3.74 -18.95 2.71
N SER A 180 -3.87 -18.04 3.69
CA SER A 180 -5.17 -17.51 4.10
C SER A 180 -5.72 -16.53 3.06
N VAL A 181 -4.86 -15.64 2.54
CA VAL A 181 -5.24 -14.72 1.47
C VAL A 181 -5.50 -15.49 0.17
N MET A 182 -4.68 -16.48 -0.18
CA MET A 182 -4.90 -17.29 -1.38
C MET A 182 -6.23 -18.06 -1.34
N ALA A 183 -6.61 -18.59 -0.17
CA ALA A 183 -7.91 -19.23 0.02
C ALA A 183 -9.09 -18.25 -0.14
N ALA A 184 -8.93 -17.00 0.32
CA ALA A 184 -9.93 -15.96 0.12
C ALA A 184 -10.08 -15.60 -1.36
N LEU A 185 -8.97 -15.42 -2.09
CA LEU A 185 -9.00 -15.18 -3.54
C LEU A 185 -9.68 -16.32 -4.31
N ALA A 186 -9.39 -17.58 -3.96
CA ALA A 186 -10.07 -18.73 -4.57
C ALA A 186 -11.58 -18.72 -4.29
N SER A 187 -11.98 -18.32 -3.08
CA SER A 187 -13.40 -18.20 -2.69
C SER A 187 -14.11 -17.09 -3.46
N LEU A 188 -13.44 -15.95 -3.70
CA LEU A 188 -13.99 -14.86 -4.52
C LEU A 188 -14.26 -15.31 -5.96
N VAL A 189 -13.33 -16.07 -6.55
CA VAL A 189 -13.52 -16.61 -7.91
C VAL A 189 -14.65 -17.64 -7.95
N ALA A 190 -14.74 -18.53 -6.95
CA ALA A 190 -15.79 -19.55 -6.89
C ALA A 190 -17.20 -18.98 -6.65
N ALA A 191 -17.30 -17.71 -6.25
CA ALA A 191 -18.58 -17.03 -6.00
C ALA A 191 -19.09 -16.23 -7.22
N LEU A 192 -18.32 -16.17 -8.32
CA LEU A 192 -18.75 -15.61 -9.60
C LEU A 192 -19.72 -16.57 -10.32
#